data_AF-A0A5A7VCU5-F1
#
_entry.id   AF-A0A5A7VCU5-F1
#
_cell.length_a   1.000
_cell.length_b   1.000
_cell.length_c   1.000
_cell.angle_alpha   90.00
_cell.angle_beta   90.00
_cell.angle_gamma   90.00
#
_symmetry.space_group_name_H-M   'P 1'
#
loop_
_entity.id
_entity.type
_entity.pdbx_description
1 polymer ?
#
loop_
_entity_poly.entity_id
_entity_poly.type
_entity_poly.pdbx_seq_one_letter_code
_entity_poly.pdbx_strand_id
1 'polypeptide(L)'
;MLSLPKSRFMAIGFLEALGIATGMAAAASLPGPAIPILSQTFLVWQLVFSAILLGRKYSWNQIAGCVIVTAGLAVAVGSGSDAGQILSGVAPLWPVLMVVSSACQAAASIMKEFIFVDAATRLRGKSLDIFVVNSFGSGFQALFVLLFLPFLSNLKGIPIAQLPSYLMHGAGCFLNVGCEGAPLLPLLYVITNLSFNITVLNVVKKFSAVVASLVVMLSVPVSIYILSLPLPFLPEGASLSPLFLTGSSMLVLGLAFYYIPLPSKREAKTD
;
A
#
# COMPACT_ATOMS: atom_id res chain seq x y z
N MET A 1 -26.66 1.90 9.63
CA MET A 1 -25.26 2.38 9.53
C MET A 1 -24.55 2.43 10.89
N LEU A 2 -25.21 2.87 11.97
CA LEU A 2 -24.66 2.86 13.35
C LEU A 2 -24.56 1.48 14.04
N SER A 3 -25.12 0.42 13.45
CA SER A 3 -25.10 -0.95 13.99
C SER A 3 -23.90 -1.80 13.55
N LEU A 4 -22.95 -1.22 12.81
CA LEU A 4 -21.74 -1.95 12.42
C LEU A 4 -20.78 -2.10 13.62
N PRO A 5 -20.12 -3.26 13.76
CA PRO A 5 -19.19 -3.49 14.87
C PRO A 5 -17.99 -2.54 14.76
N LYS A 6 -17.97 -1.52 15.62
CA LYS A 6 -16.90 -0.50 15.69
C LYS A 6 -15.52 -1.11 15.94
N SER A 7 -15.47 -2.27 16.60
CA SER A 7 -14.24 -3.03 16.86
C SER A 7 -13.48 -3.40 15.58
N ARG A 8 -14.19 -3.66 14.47
CA ARG A 8 -13.54 -4.00 13.20
C ARG A 8 -12.85 -2.79 12.57
N PHE A 9 -13.47 -1.61 12.65
CA PHE A 9 -12.86 -0.37 12.19
C PHE A 9 -11.66 0.04 13.06
N MET A 10 -11.75 -0.20 14.37
CA MET A 10 -10.64 0.02 15.29
C MET A 10 -9.45 -0.91 14.97
N ALA A 11 -9.72 -2.19 14.71
CA ALA A 11 -8.67 -3.14 14.31
C ALA A 11 -8.00 -2.76 12.98
N ILE A 12 -8.78 -2.28 12.00
CA ILE A 12 -8.22 -1.73 10.75
C ILE A 12 -7.30 -0.55 11.06
N GLY A 13 -7.78 0.45 11.80
CA GLY A 13 -6.98 1.63 12.14
C GLY A 13 -5.69 1.27 12.89
N PHE A 14 -5.75 0.29 13.80
CA PHE A 14 -4.58 -0.21 14.53
C PHE A 14 -3.57 -0.88 13.59
N LEU A 15 -4.02 -1.79 12.72
CA LEU A 15 -3.16 -2.50 11.76
C LEU A 15 -2.52 -1.53 10.75
N GLU A 16 -3.27 -0.53 10.27
CA GLU A 16 -2.74 0.50 9.36
C GLU A 16 -1.71 1.38 10.08
N ALA A 17 -2.00 1.82 11.31
CA ALA A 17 -1.06 2.60 12.09
C ALA A 17 0.23 1.81 12.40
N LEU A 18 0.11 0.54 12.78
CA LEU A 18 1.24 -0.34 13.05
C LEU A 18 2.06 -0.59 11.78
N GLY A 19 1.38 -0.85 10.66
CA GLY A 19 2.02 -1.02 9.35
C GLY A 19 2.80 0.23 8.93
N ILE A 20 2.20 1.41 9.04
CA ILE A 20 2.86 2.69 8.73
C ILE A 20 4.04 2.94 9.66
N ALA A 21 3.87 2.76 10.97
CA ALA A 21 4.92 2.97 11.97
C ALA A 21 6.16 2.09 11.71
N THR A 22 5.93 0.78 11.57
CA THR A 22 7.00 -0.20 11.32
C THR A 22 7.60 -0.06 9.92
N GLY A 23 6.78 0.26 8.91
CA GLY A 23 7.20 0.46 7.54
C GLY A 23 8.08 1.70 7.37
N MET A 24 7.70 2.83 8.00
CA MET A 24 8.54 4.04 7.99
C MET A 24 9.86 3.83 8.74
N ALA A 25 9.85 3.07 9.84
CA ALA A 25 11.08 2.73 10.56
C ALA A 25 12.01 1.88 9.70
N ALA A 26 11.49 0.84 9.03
CA ALA A 26 12.27 0.00 8.12
C ALA A 26 12.77 0.78 6.89
N ALA A 27 11.91 1.60 6.27
CA ALA A 27 12.26 2.40 5.10
C ALA A 27 13.38 3.41 5.36
N ALA A 28 13.51 3.91 6.59
CA ALA A 28 14.60 4.82 6.96
C ALA A 28 15.97 4.14 7.00
N SER A 29 16.03 2.81 7.11
CA SER A 29 17.27 2.03 7.21
C SER A 29 17.52 1.12 6.00
N LEU A 30 16.59 1.08 5.04
CA LEU A 30 16.67 0.26 3.84
C LEU A 30 17.09 1.09 2.62
N PRO A 31 17.89 0.53 1.71
CA PRO A 31 18.16 1.16 0.43
C PRO A 31 16.87 1.37 -0.38
N GLY A 32 16.78 2.50 -1.09
CA GLY A 32 15.59 2.89 -1.86
C GLY A 32 15.01 1.78 -2.75
N PRO A 33 15.83 1.05 -3.55
CA PRO A 33 15.35 -0.06 -4.38
C PRO A 33 14.83 -1.28 -3.59
N ALA A 34 15.32 -1.51 -2.37
CA ALA A 34 14.91 -2.65 -1.55
C ALA A 34 13.48 -2.49 -1.01
N ILE A 35 13.06 -1.24 -0.75
CA ILE A 35 11.75 -0.90 -0.17
C ILE A 35 10.59 -1.46 -1.02
N PRO A 36 10.44 -1.14 -2.32
CA PRO A 36 9.34 -1.66 -3.14
C PRO A 36 9.43 -3.17 -3.37
N ILE A 37 10.63 -3.75 -3.41
CA ILE A 37 10.81 -5.21 -3.58
C ILE A 37 10.30 -5.95 -2.33
N LEU A 38 10.68 -5.49 -1.14
CA LEU A 38 10.23 -6.06 0.13
C LEU A 38 8.75 -5.76 0.38
N SER A 39 8.29 -4.56 0.02
CA SER A 39 6.89 -4.18 0.19
C SER A 39 5.97 -5.03 -0.67
N GLN A 40 6.46 -5.55 -1.81
CA GLN A 40 5.71 -6.42 -2.72
C GLN A 40 5.19 -7.71 -2.08
N THR A 41 5.79 -8.16 -0.98
CA THR A 41 5.26 -9.26 -0.15
C THR A 41 3.82 -9.00 0.31
N PHE A 42 3.37 -7.74 0.29
CA PHE A 42 2.00 -7.32 0.49
C PHE A 42 0.99 -8.12 -0.37
N LEU A 43 1.26 -8.38 -1.65
CA LEU A 43 0.35 -9.18 -2.49
C LEU A 43 0.22 -10.63 -1.99
N VAL A 44 1.33 -11.23 -1.55
CA VAL A 44 1.34 -12.60 -1.02
C VAL A 44 0.51 -12.65 0.27
N TRP A 45 0.72 -11.70 1.18
CA TRP A 45 -0.06 -11.60 2.40
C TRP A 45 -1.54 -11.35 2.12
N GLN A 46 -1.88 -10.52 1.13
CA GLN A 46 -3.27 -10.31 0.74
C GLN A 46 -3.95 -11.59 0.26
N LEU A 47 -3.28 -12.41 -0.57
CA LEU A 47 -3.83 -13.70 -1.01
C LEU A 47 -4.07 -14.64 0.18
N VAL A 48 -3.09 -14.74 1.09
CA VAL A 48 -3.17 -15.57 2.30
C VAL A 48 -4.33 -15.10 3.18
N PHE A 49 -4.38 -13.82 3.53
CA PHE A 49 -5.45 -13.29 4.39
C PHE A 49 -6.81 -13.31 3.71
N SER A 50 -6.89 -13.14 2.39
CA SER A 50 -8.17 -13.27 1.67
C SER A 50 -8.66 -14.72 1.66
N ALA A 51 -7.78 -15.70 1.49
CA ALA A 51 -8.16 -17.10 1.61
C ALA A 51 -8.66 -17.45 3.03
N ILE A 52 -8.03 -16.90 4.07
CA ILE A 52 -8.39 -17.18 5.47
C ILE A 52 -9.64 -16.41 5.92
N LEU A 53 -9.71 -15.10 5.68
CA LEU A 53 -10.77 -14.22 6.21
C LEU A 53 -12.01 -14.14 5.32
N LEU A 54 -11.84 -14.19 4.00
CA LEU A 54 -12.95 -14.14 3.03
C LEU A 54 -13.33 -15.53 2.49
N GLY A 55 -12.52 -16.56 2.75
CA GLY A 55 -12.76 -17.92 2.26
C GLY A 55 -12.62 -18.06 0.74
N ARG A 56 -11.93 -17.13 0.08
CA ARG A 56 -11.77 -17.14 -1.39
C ARG A 56 -10.85 -18.27 -1.83
N LYS A 57 -11.22 -18.94 -2.93
CA LYS A 57 -10.37 -19.89 -3.65
C LYS A 57 -9.79 -19.20 -4.87
N TYR A 58 -8.47 -19.23 -4.99
CA TYR A 58 -7.75 -18.66 -6.12
C TYR A 58 -7.46 -19.72 -7.17
N SER A 59 -7.61 -19.36 -8.45
CA SER A 59 -7.22 -20.24 -9.55
C SER A 59 -5.70 -20.24 -9.72
N TRP A 60 -5.17 -21.27 -10.39
CA TRP A 60 -3.75 -21.33 -10.71
C TRP A 60 -3.27 -20.12 -11.53
N ASN A 61 -4.12 -19.60 -12.43
CA ASN A 61 -3.81 -18.42 -13.23
C ASN A 61 -3.70 -17.15 -12.39
N GLN A 62 -4.53 -17.01 -11.36
CA GLN A 62 -4.47 -15.86 -10.45
C GLN A 62 -3.17 -15.88 -9.64
N ILE A 63 -2.78 -17.05 -9.13
CA ILE A 63 -1.52 -17.22 -8.40
C ILE A 63 -0.33 -16.94 -9.32
N ALA A 64 -0.32 -17.54 -10.53
CA ALA A 64 0.72 -17.31 -11.52
C ALA A 64 0.80 -15.83 -11.94
N GLY A 65 -0.34 -15.16 -12.14
CA GLY A 65 -0.41 -13.72 -12.42
C GLY A 65 0.25 -12.89 -11.31
N CYS A 66 -0.08 -13.15 -10.04
CA CYS A 66 0.55 -12.47 -8.90
C CYS A 66 2.07 -12.71 -8.80
N VAL A 67 2.53 -13.93 -9.11
CA VAL A 67 3.96 -14.26 -9.15
C VAL A 67 4.66 -13.50 -10.27
N ILE A 68 4.07 -13.47 -11.48
CA ILE A 68 4.61 -12.72 -12.62
C ILE A 68 4.69 -11.22 -12.30
N VAL A 69 3.66 -10.65 -11.67
CA VAL A 69 3.67 -9.24 -11.25
C VAL A 69 4.78 -8.96 -10.24
N THR A 70 4.96 -9.83 -9.26
CA THR A 70 6.01 -9.71 -8.25
C THR A 70 7.41 -9.81 -8.87
N ALA A 71 7.61 -10.77 -9.78
CA ALA A 71 8.86 -10.91 -10.52
C ALA A 71 9.11 -9.70 -11.44
N GLY A 72 8.09 -9.23 -12.16
CA GLY A 72 8.18 -8.05 -13.02
C GLY A 72 8.58 -6.80 -12.24
N LEU A 73 8.01 -6.58 -11.05
CA LEU A 73 8.43 -5.47 -10.19
C LEU A 73 9.88 -5.63 -9.71
N ALA A 74 10.27 -6.82 -9.26
CA ALA A 74 11.64 -7.07 -8.79
C ALA A 74 12.67 -6.83 -9.90
N VAL A 75 12.37 -7.25 -11.15
CA VAL A 75 13.21 -6.98 -12.31
C VAL A 75 13.22 -5.49 -12.66
N ALA A 76 12.06 -4.83 -12.65
CA ALA A 76 11.96 -3.41 -12.99
C ALA A 76 12.75 -2.53 -12.01
N VAL A 77 12.61 -2.75 -10.71
CA VAL A 77 13.30 -1.98 -9.67
C VAL A 77 14.76 -2.40 -9.52
N GLY A 78 15.05 -3.71 -9.60
CA GLY A 78 16.40 -4.23 -9.47
C GLY A 78 17.33 -3.85 -10.62
N SER A 79 16.78 -3.40 -11.75
CA SER A 79 17.54 -3.03 -12.96
C SER A 79 18.58 -1.92 -12.77
N GLY A 80 18.47 -1.11 -11.71
CA GLY A 80 19.39 -0.04 -11.38
C GLY A 80 20.41 -0.37 -10.29
N SER A 81 20.47 -1.62 -9.83
CA SER A 81 21.28 -2.00 -8.66
C SER A 81 21.92 -3.38 -8.81
N ASP A 82 23.19 -3.54 -8.43
CA ASP A 82 23.86 -4.85 -8.40
C ASP A 82 23.13 -5.76 -7.39
N ALA A 83 22.44 -6.78 -7.90
CA ALA A 83 21.51 -7.63 -7.16
C ALA A 83 22.13 -8.33 -5.92
N GLY A 84 23.47 -8.49 -5.88
CA GLY A 84 24.20 -9.04 -4.74
C GLY A 84 24.52 -8.03 -3.62
N GLN A 85 24.43 -6.72 -3.88
CA GLN A 85 24.80 -5.66 -2.93
C GLN A 85 23.60 -4.91 -2.31
N ILE A 86 22.38 -5.05 -2.86
CA ILE A 86 21.19 -4.28 -2.42
C ILE A 86 20.92 -4.40 -0.91
N LEU A 87 21.21 -5.54 -0.29
CA LEU A 87 21.03 -5.77 1.15
C LEU A 87 22.36 -5.98 1.89
N SER A 88 23.50 -5.83 1.18
CA SER A 88 24.81 -5.98 1.80
C SER A 88 25.03 -4.86 2.84
N GLY A 89 25.36 -5.24 4.07
CA GLY A 89 25.53 -4.29 5.18
C GLY A 89 24.25 -3.87 5.91
N VAL A 90 23.08 -4.37 5.51
CA VAL A 90 21.82 -4.09 6.22
C VAL A 90 21.51 -5.19 7.23
N ALA A 91 21.22 -4.82 8.48
CA ALA A 91 20.80 -5.77 9.49
C ALA A 91 19.48 -6.48 9.08
N PRO A 92 19.37 -7.81 9.26
CA PRO A 92 18.20 -8.58 8.82
C PRO A 92 16.88 -8.16 9.51
N LEU A 93 16.97 -7.43 10.62
CA LEU A 93 15.83 -6.83 11.31
C LEU A 93 15.03 -5.91 10.39
N TRP A 94 15.67 -5.07 9.58
CA TRP A 94 14.96 -4.06 8.78
C TRP A 94 14.17 -4.67 7.61
N PRO A 95 14.72 -5.60 6.81
CA PRO A 95 13.93 -6.32 5.83
C PRO A 95 12.77 -7.10 6.43
N VAL A 96 12.99 -7.79 7.56
CA VAL A 96 11.92 -8.52 8.25
C VAL A 96 10.82 -7.57 8.73
N LEU A 97 11.19 -6.44 9.32
CA LEU A 97 10.25 -5.42 9.77
C LEU A 97 9.43 -4.85 8.61
N MET A 98 10.03 -4.67 7.43
CA MET A 98 9.33 -4.25 6.22
C MET A 98 8.29 -5.28 5.77
N VAL A 99 8.64 -6.57 5.78
CA VAL A 99 7.70 -7.66 5.44
C VAL A 99 6.55 -7.75 6.44
N VAL A 100 6.83 -7.57 7.73
CA VAL A 100 5.80 -7.52 8.79
C VAL A 100 4.87 -6.32 8.62
N SER A 101 5.43 -5.15 8.26
CA SER A 101 4.65 -3.96 7.92
C SER A 101 3.69 -4.25 6.76
N SER A 102 4.19 -4.86 5.67
CA SER A 102 3.37 -5.26 4.54
C SER A 102 2.26 -6.23 4.93
N ALA A 103 2.53 -7.18 5.84
CA ALA A 103 1.49 -8.08 6.35
C ALA A 103 0.38 -7.33 7.09
N CYS A 104 0.73 -6.37 7.96
CA CYS A 104 -0.25 -5.57 8.70
C CYS A 104 -1.13 -4.74 7.76
N GLN A 105 -0.51 -4.07 6.77
CA GLN A 105 -1.25 -3.30 5.77
C GLN A 105 -2.14 -4.19 4.90
N ALA A 106 -1.66 -5.39 4.52
CA ALA A 106 -2.43 -6.36 3.75
C ALA A 106 -3.66 -6.84 4.54
N ALA A 107 -3.48 -7.18 5.82
CA ALA A 107 -4.57 -7.57 6.71
C ALA A 107 -5.63 -6.47 6.82
N ALA A 108 -5.22 -5.21 7.00
CA ALA A 108 -6.14 -4.08 7.03
C ALA A 108 -6.94 -3.93 5.72
N SER A 109 -6.27 -4.08 4.57
CA SER A 109 -6.89 -4.03 3.24
C SER A 109 -7.95 -5.13 3.06
N ILE A 110 -7.62 -6.38 3.43
CA ILE A 110 -8.56 -7.51 3.38
C ILE A 110 -9.72 -7.32 4.37
N MET A 111 -9.47 -6.78 5.56
CA MET A 111 -10.53 -6.48 6.52
C MET A 111 -11.50 -5.42 6.01
N LYS A 112 -11.02 -4.40 5.27
CA LYS A 112 -11.89 -3.42 4.60
C LYS A 112 -12.79 -4.10 3.57
N GLU A 113 -12.25 -5.01 2.76
CA GLU A 113 -13.05 -5.83 1.83
C GLU A 113 -14.08 -6.68 2.56
N PHE A 114 -13.69 -7.37 3.63
CA PHE A 114 -14.61 -8.18 4.45
C PHE A 114 -15.77 -7.35 5.01
N ILE A 115 -15.53 -6.11 5.46
CA ILE A 115 -16.59 -5.22 5.92
C ILE A 115 -17.55 -4.87 4.79
N PHE A 116 -17.07 -4.61 3.57
CA PHE A 116 -17.93 -4.34 2.42
C PHE A 116 -18.81 -5.56 2.07
N VAL A 117 -18.23 -6.76 2.09
CA VAL A 117 -18.94 -8.02 1.81
C VAL A 117 -19.99 -8.32 2.90
N ASP A 118 -19.60 -8.31 4.18
CA ASP A 118 -20.51 -8.56 5.32
C ASP A 118 -21.64 -7.52 5.38
N ALA A 119 -21.34 -6.25 5.07
CA ALA A 119 -22.36 -5.21 5.02
C ALA A 119 -23.36 -5.43 3.88
N ALA A 120 -22.92 -5.88 2.70
CA ALA A 120 -23.83 -6.18 1.59
C ALA A 120 -24.80 -7.33 1.95
N THR A 121 -24.32 -8.36 2.65
CA THR A 121 -25.15 -9.46 3.15
C THR A 121 -26.16 -8.98 4.21
N ARG A 122 -25.72 -8.16 5.18
CA ARG A 122 -26.58 -7.67 6.27
C ARG A 122 -27.62 -6.65 5.81
N LEU A 123 -27.30 -5.84 4.80
CA LEU A 123 -28.15 -4.75 4.32
C LEU A 123 -29.03 -5.15 3.13
N ARG A 124 -29.26 -6.45 2.91
CA ARG A 124 -30.08 -7.01 1.82
C ARG A 124 -29.72 -6.41 0.44
N GLY A 125 -28.42 -6.35 0.13
CA GLY A 125 -27.92 -5.84 -1.15
C GLY A 125 -27.69 -4.33 -1.20
N LYS A 126 -28.02 -3.55 -0.17
CA LYS A 126 -27.58 -2.15 -0.08
C LYS A 126 -26.10 -2.09 0.28
N SER A 127 -25.32 -1.39 -0.53
CA SER A 127 -23.88 -1.26 -0.30
C SER A 127 -23.57 -0.28 0.83
N LEU A 128 -22.59 -0.60 1.68
CA LEU A 128 -22.06 0.36 2.65
C LEU A 128 -21.39 1.53 1.92
N ASP A 129 -21.57 2.73 2.46
CA ASP A 129 -20.91 3.91 1.93
C ASP A 129 -19.40 3.84 2.18
N ILE A 130 -18.62 4.17 1.15
CA ILE A 130 -17.15 4.22 1.18
C ILE A 130 -16.70 5.25 2.21
N PHE A 131 -17.41 6.38 2.32
CA PHE A 131 -17.06 7.44 3.27
C PHE A 131 -17.07 6.95 4.71
N VAL A 132 -18.00 6.06 5.07
CA VAL A 132 -18.04 5.47 6.43
C VAL A 132 -16.79 4.66 6.69
N VAL A 133 -16.42 3.76 5.78
CA VAL A 133 -15.24 2.90 5.95
C VAL A 133 -13.96 3.72 5.98
N ASN A 134 -13.83 4.70 5.08
CA ASN A 134 -12.66 5.57 4.99
C ASN A 134 -12.53 6.45 6.24
N SER A 135 -13.59 7.17 6.63
CA SER A 135 -13.55 8.09 7.77
C SER A 135 -13.32 7.39 9.10
N PHE A 136 -14.00 6.26 9.37
CA PHE A 136 -13.76 5.50 10.60
C PHE A 136 -12.36 4.86 10.60
N GLY A 137 -11.93 4.28 9.47
CA GLY A 137 -10.59 3.72 9.32
C GLY A 137 -9.50 4.76 9.57
N SER A 138 -9.54 5.88 8.85
CA SER A 138 -8.58 6.98 8.99
C SER A 138 -8.65 7.65 10.36
N GLY A 139 -9.84 7.75 10.98
CA GLY A 139 -9.99 8.31 12.32
C GLY A 139 -9.30 7.47 13.39
N PHE A 140 -9.51 6.14 13.38
CA PHE A 140 -8.81 5.23 14.30
C PHE A 140 -7.31 5.15 13.97
N GLN A 141 -6.94 5.13 12.69
CA GLN A 141 -5.54 5.17 12.27
C GLN A 141 -4.85 6.42 12.83
N ALA A 142 -5.45 7.61 12.69
CA ALA A 142 -4.90 8.85 13.23
C ALA A 142 -4.71 8.77 14.75
N LEU A 143 -5.69 8.23 15.48
CA LEU A 143 -5.60 8.03 16.92
C LEU A 143 -4.41 7.13 17.30
N PHE A 144 -4.25 5.98 16.65
CA PHE A 144 -3.15 5.06 16.94
C PHE A 144 -1.79 5.59 16.49
N VAL A 145 -1.72 6.33 15.37
CA VAL A 145 -0.50 7.02 14.96
C VAL A 145 -0.09 8.05 16.00
N LEU A 146 -1.03 8.87 16.50
CA LEU A 146 -0.77 9.82 17.58
C LEU A 146 -0.28 9.11 18.86
N LEU A 147 -0.84 7.95 19.18
CA LEU A 147 -0.40 7.14 20.31
C LEU A 147 1.02 6.57 20.11
N PHE A 148 1.39 6.23 18.87
CA PHE A 148 2.73 5.75 18.53
C PHE A 148 3.77 6.88 18.36
N LEU A 149 3.35 8.14 18.23
CA LEU A 149 4.27 9.28 18.03
C LEU A 149 5.39 9.35 19.07
N PRO A 150 5.15 9.26 20.39
CA PRO A 150 6.24 9.36 21.39
C PRO A 150 7.32 8.30 21.17
N PHE A 151 6.91 7.08 20.81
CA PHE A 151 7.81 5.97 20.52
C PHE A 151 8.58 6.22 19.22
N LEU A 152 7.89 6.62 18.15
CA LEU A 152 8.51 6.91 16.85
C LEU A 152 9.48 8.09 16.91
N SER A 153 9.15 9.14 17.67
CA SER A 153 10.00 10.30 17.90
C SER A 153 11.28 9.90 18.62
N ASN A 154 11.19 9.05 19.65
CA ASN A 154 12.37 8.57 20.36
C ASN A 154 13.28 7.73 19.43
N LEU A 155 12.71 6.86 18.59
CA LEU A 155 13.47 6.12 17.58
C LEU A 155 14.17 7.03 16.56
N LYS A 156 13.59 8.19 16.24
CA LYS A 156 14.20 9.19 15.36
C LYS A 156 15.14 10.17 16.10
N GLY A 157 15.43 9.93 17.37
CA GLY A 157 16.35 10.74 18.17
C GLY A 157 15.77 12.04 18.71
N ILE A 158 14.44 12.24 18.65
CA ILE A 158 13.77 13.41 19.24
C ILE A 158 13.35 13.05 20.67
N PRO A 159 13.86 13.75 21.70
CA PRO A 159 13.44 13.54 23.08
C PRO A 159 11.93 13.77 23.25
N ILE A 160 11.26 12.93 24.03
CA ILE A 160 9.80 13.02 24.26
C ILE A 160 9.41 14.40 24.82
N ALA A 161 10.26 15.02 25.64
CA ALA A 161 10.06 16.36 26.19
C ALA A 161 10.00 17.46 25.12
N GLN A 162 10.66 17.26 23.97
CA GLN A 162 10.68 18.21 22.85
C GLN A 162 9.57 17.95 21.83
N LEU A 163 8.77 16.89 22.00
CA LEU A 163 7.72 16.54 21.07
C LEU A 163 6.63 17.64 20.95
N PRO A 164 6.14 18.26 22.03
CA PRO A 164 5.14 19.32 21.93
C PRO A 164 5.66 20.56 21.19
N SER A 165 6.90 20.98 21.47
CA SER A 165 7.52 22.11 20.76
C SER A 165 7.75 21.76 19.29
N TYR A 166 8.21 20.55 18.97
CA TYR A 166 8.38 20.07 17.61
C TYR A 166 7.07 20.11 16.81
N LEU A 167 5.95 19.67 17.41
CA LEU A 167 4.62 19.76 16.79
C LEU A 167 4.17 21.21 16.60
N MET A 168 4.44 22.09 17.56
CA MET A 168 4.11 23.52 17.45
C MET A 168 4.88 24.19 16.31
N HIS A 169 6.18 23.91 16.19
CA HIS A 169 7.01 24.41 15.09
C HIS A 169 6.54 23.84 13.74
N GLY A 170 6.16 22.56 13.68
CA GLY A 170 5.57 21.95 12.49
C GLY A 170 4.25 22.60 12.08
N ALA A 171 3.39 22.94 13.05
CA ALA A 171 2.14 23.66 12.79
C ALA A 171 2.39 25.09 12.30
N GLY A 172 3.37 25.80 12.89
CA GLY A 172 3.81 27.11 12.41
C GLY A 172 4.30 27.05 10.97
N CYS A 173 5.15 26.07 10.65
CA CYS A 173 5.65 25.84 9.30
C CYS A 173 4.49 25.52 8.32
N PHE A 174 3.53 24.68 8.72
CA PHE A 174 2.35 24.39 7.91
C PHE A 174 1.53 25.66 7.60
N LEU A 175 1.39 26.56 8.57
CA LEU A 175 0.70 27.85 8.40
C LEU A 175 1.57 28.92 7.69
N ASN A 176 2.66 28.51 7.05
CA ASN A 176 3.62 29.37 6.33
C ASN A 176 4.35 30.39 7.23
N VAL A 177 4.53 30.08 8.51
CA VAL A 177 5.36 30.89 9.41
C VAL A 177 6.82 30.46 9.23
N GLY A 178 7.47 30.97 8.18
CA GLY A 178 8.90 30.76 7.91
C GLY A 178 9.26 29.54 7.05
N CYS A 179 8.33 29.01 6.26
CA CYS A 179 8.56 27.84 5.39
C CYS A 179 8.03 28.04 3.97
N GLU A 180 8.92 28.23 3.00
CA GLU A 180 8.52 28.39 1.59
C GLU A 180 7.79 27.14 1.06
N GLY A 181 6.67 27.36 0.37
CA GLY A 181 5.84 26.30 -0.22
C GLY A 181 4.74 25.72 0.68
N ALA A 182 4.70 26.06 1.97
CA ALA A 182 3.58 25.77 2.85
C ALA A 182 2.53 26.90 2.80
N PRO A 183 1.22 26.61 2.98
CA PRO A 183 0.58 25.31 3.17
C PRO A 183 0.32 24.54 1.86
N LEU A 184 0.61 25.13 0.70
CA LEU A 184 0.10 24.62 -0.59
C LEU A 184 0.57 23.19 -0.89
N LEU A 185 1.86 22.90 -0.73
CA LEU A 185 2.41 21.58 -1.04
C LEU A 185 1.89 20.48 -0.09
N PRO A 186 1.85 20.68 1.25
CA PRO A 186 1.15 19.77 2.16
C PRO A 186 -0.34 19.57 1.83
N LEU A 187 -1.07 20.64 1.50
CA LEU A 187 -2.48 20.53 1.15
C LEU A 187 -2.70 19.74 -0.14
N LEU A 188 -1.86 19.95 -1.15
CA LEU A 188 -1.90 19.19 -2.39
C LEU A 188 -1.63 17.69 -2.13
N TYR A 189 -0.67 17.38 -1.26
CA TYR A 189 -0.43 16.00 -0.82
C TYR A 189 -1.66 15.40 -0.13
N VAL A 190 -2.31 16.12 0.79
CA VAL A 190 -3.51 15.64 1.49
C VAL A 190 -4.66 15.38 0.51
N ILE A 191 -4.94 16.31 -0.41
CA ILE A 191 -6.00 16.18 -1.42
C ILE A 191 -5.72 14.97 -2.32
N THR A 192 -4.48 14.80 -2.76
CA THR A 192 -4.07 13.68 -3.62
C THR A 192 -4.21 12.34 -2.87
N ASN A 193 -3.75 12.26 -1.62
CA ASN A 193 -3.89 11.06 -0.79
C ASN A 193 -5.35 10.70 -0.51
N LEU A 194 -6.20 11.69 -0.23
CA LEU A 194 -7.62 11.46 -0.02
C LEU A 194 -8.29 10.92 -1.29
N SER A 195 -7.98 11.53 -2.44
CA SER A 195 -8.49 11.10 -3.74
C SER A 195 -8.02 9.68 -4.09
N PHE A 196 -6.76 9.37 -3.82
CA PHE A 196 -6.18 8.04 -4.00
C PHE A 196 -6.90 7.00 -3.13
N ASN A 197 -7.04 7.25 -1.82
CA ASN A 197 -7.71 6.31 -0.91
C ASN A 197 -9.17 6.06 -1.29
N ILE A 198 -9.93 7.10 -1.66
CA ILE A 198 -11.32 6.96 -2.11
C ILE A 198 -11.38 6.12 -3.39
N THR A 199 -10.48 6.38 -4.35
CA THR A 199 -10.43 5.65 -5.63
C THR A 199 -10.11 4.18 -5.40
N VAL A 200 -9.09 3.87 -4.60
CA VAL A 200 -8.71 2.50 -4.27
C VAL A 200 -9.87 1.78 -3.58
N LEU A 201 -10.52 2.40 -2.58
CA LEU A 201 -11.68 1.79 -1.92
C LEU A 201 -12.86 1.54 -2.85
N ASN A 202 -13.05 2.40 -3.86
CA ASN A 202 -14.07 2.18 -4.88
C ASN A 202 -13.75 0.93 -5.72
N VAL A 203 -12.47 0.70 -6.04
CA VAL A 203 -12.02 -0.52 -6.73
C VAL A 203 -12.18 -1.75 -5.82
N VAL A 204 -11.80 -1.67 -4.54
CA VAL A 204 -11.99 -2.76 -3.56
C VAL A 204 -13.47 -3.14 -3.45
N LYS A 205 -14.34 -2.14 -3.37
CA LYS A 205 -15.79 -2.33 -3.26
C LYS A 205 -16.40 -2.99 -4.50
N LYS A 206 -15.92 -2.66 -5.70
CA LYS A 206 -16.44 -3.23 -6.96
C LYS A 206 -15.85 -4.59 -7.31
N PHE A 207 -14.58 -4.82 -6.98
CA PHE A 207 -13.84 -6.01 -7.38
C PHE A 207 -13.31 -6.77 -6.15
N SER A 208 -12.08 -6.45 -5.72
CA SER A 208 -11.45 -7.03 -4.53
C SER A 208 -10.22 -6.22 -4.15
N ALA A 209 -9.73 -6.41 -2.92
CA ALA A 209 -8.48 -5.83 -2.44
C ALA A 209 -7.29 -6.25 -3.31
N VAL A 210 -7.22 -7.52 -3.72
CA VAL A 210 -6.13 -8.03 -4.57
C VAL A 210 -6.10 -7.33 -5.93
N VAL A 211 -7.26 -7.18 -6.59
CA VAL A 211 -7.36 -6.47 -7.87
C VAL A 211 -6.99 -4.99 -7.71
N ALA A 212 -7.47 -4.33 -6.65
CA ALA A 212 -7.12 -2.94 -6.39
C ALA A 212 -5.61 -2.77 -6.24
N SER A 213 -4.95 -3.68 -5.53
CA SER A 213 -3.51 -3.65 -5.33
C SER A 213 -2.73 -3.95 -6.59
N LEU A 214 -3.18 -4.89 -7.42
CA LEU A 214 -2.59 -5.13 -8.75
C LEU A 214 -2.64 -3.88 -9.64
N VAL A 215 -3.77 -3.16 -9.66
CA VAL A 215 -3.90 -1.91 -10.40
C VAL A 215 -2.96 -0.83 -9.84
N VAL A 216 -2.86 -0.73 -8.51
CA VAL A 216 -1.92 0.21 -7.86
C VAL A 216 -0.46 -0.13 -8.20
N MET A 217 -0.11 -1.40 -8.41
CA MET A 217 1.27 -1.77 -8.79
C MET A 217 1.71 -1.17 -10.13
N LEU A 218 0.79 -0.83 -11.03
CA LEU A 218 1.11 -0.10 -12.27
C LEU A 218 1.65 1.31 -11.99
N SER A 219 1.32 1.91 -10.83
CA SER A 219 1.84 3.23 -10.46
C SER A 219 3.34 3.22 -10.26
N VAL A 220 3.94 2.09 -9.84
CA VAL A 220 5.39 2.02 -9.57
C VAL A 220 6.24 2.24 -10.81
N PRO A 221 6.09 1.47 -11.91
CA PRO A 221 6.85 1.73 -13.13
C PRO A 221 6.50 3.09 -13.75
N VAL A 222 5.25 3.55 -13.64
CA VAL A 222 4.88 4.90 -14.10
C VAL A 222 5.62 5.98 -13.32
N SER A 223 5.72 5.86 -11.99
CA SER A 223 6.47 6.79 -11.15
C SER A 223 7.96 6.77 -11.48
N ILE A 224 8.56 5.60 -11.69
CA ILE A 224 9.97 5.48 -12.09
C ILE A 224 10.20 6.15 -13.45
N TYR A 225 9.30 5.94 -14.41
CA TYR A 225 9.36 6.59 -15.71
C TYR A 225 9.27 8.13 -15.59
N ILE A 226 8.31 8.65 -14.83
CA ILE A 226 8.16 10.10 -14.63
C ILE A 226 9.39 10.70 -13.93
N LEU A 227 9.93 10.02 -12.92
CA LEU A 227 11.12 10.48 -12.19
C LEU A 227 12.41 10.38 -13.01
N SER A 228 12.41 9.62 -14.10
CA SER A 228 13.54 9.57 -15.03
C SER A 228 13.58 10.77 -15.99
N LEU A 229 12.46 11.50 -16.14
CA LEU A 229 12.39 12.70 -16.95
C LEU A 229 13.03 13.89 -16.21
N PRO A 230 13.59 14.87 -16.94
CA PRO A 230 14.04 16.12 -16.32
C PRO A 230 12.83 16.87 -15.75
N LEU A 231 12.77 16.97 -14.42
CA LEU A 231 11.72 17.66 -13.68
C LEU A 231 12.23 19.01 -13.15
N PRO A 232 11.33 19.98 -12.86
CA PRO A 232 11.73 21.30 -12.35
C PRO A 232 12.64 21.26 -11.11
N PHE A 233 12.50 20.23 -10.28
CA PHE A 233 13.29 20.04 -9.05
C PHE A 233 14.34 18.92 -9.16
N LEU A 234 14.37 18.17 -10.27
CA LEU A 234 15.32 17.09 -10.57
C LEU A 234 15.75 17.24 -12.03
N PRO A 235 16.68 18.17 -12.33
CA PRO A 235 17.03 18.53 -13.71
C PRO A 235 17.86 17.45 -14.41
N GLU A 236 18.57 16.61 -13.66
CA GLU A 236 19.29 15.46 -14.19
C GLU A 236 18.31 14.31 -14.45
N GLY A 237 17.97 14.10 -15.73
CA GLY A 237 17.23 12.92 -16.16
C GLY A 237 18.08 11.65 -16.04
N ALA A 238 17.42 10.51 -15.89
CA ALA A 238 18.07 9.20 -15.78
C ALA A 238 17.79 8.33 -17.00
N SER A 239 18.79 7.57 -17.45
CA SER A 239 18.57 6.56 -18.50
C SER A 239 17.95 5.30 -17.92
N LEU A 240 16.87 4.81 -18.54
CA LEU A 240 16.20 3.59 -18.13
C LEU A 240 16.90 2.37 -18.74
N SER A 241 17.21 1.39 -17.90
CA SER A 241 17.79 0.12 -18.33
C SER A 241 16.79 -0.69 -19.18
N PRO A 242 17.23 -1.46 -20.19
CA PRO A 242 16.35 -2.40 -20.90
C PRO A 242 15.62 -3.38 -19.97
N LEU A 243 16.24 -3.75 -18.85
CA LEU A 243 15.63 -4.57 -17.80
C LEU A 243 14.39 -3.91 -17.17
N PHE A 244 14.38 -2.58 -17.04
CA PHE A 244 13.21 -1.85 -16.56
C PHE A 244 12.01 -2.03 -17.51
N LEU A 245 12.25 -1.97 -18.81
CA LEU A 245 11.20 -2.17 -19.82
C LEU A 245 10.69 -3.62 -19.77
N THR A 246 11.60 -4.60 -19.70
CA THR A 246 11.22 -6.01 -19.55
C THR A 246 10.39 -6.26 -18.28
N GLY A 247 10.81 -5.73 -17.13
CA GLY A 247 10.08 -5.86 -15.87
C GLY A 247 8.71 -5.20 -15.91
N SER A 248 8.60 -4.02 -16.54
CA SER A 248 7.33 -3.32 -16.75
C SER A 248 6.38 -4.10 -17.66
N SER A 249 6.88 -4.67 -18.75
CA SER A 249 6.09 -5.54 -19.63
C SER A 249 5.62 -6.80 -18.91
N MET A 250 6.49 -7.45 -18.13
CA MET A 250 6.12 -8.60 -17.30
C MET A 250 5.01 -8.24 -16.31
N LEU A 251 5.09 -7.08 -15.67
CA LEU A 251 4.07 -6.61 -14.74
C LEU A 251 2.70 -6.46 -15.43
N VAL A 252 2.66 -5.80 -16.60
CA VAL A 252 1.41 -5.65 -17.39
C VAL A 252 0.87 -7.01 -17.84
N LEU A 253 1.73 -7.91 -18.32
CA LEU A 253 1.34 -9.26 -18.72
C LEU A 253 0.81 -10.08 -17.53
N GLY A 254 1.40 -9.94 -16.35
CA GLY A 254 0.93 -10.59 -15.13
C GLY A 254 -0.46 -10.12 -14.71
N LEU A 255 -0.75 -8.82 -14.82
CA LEU A 255 -2.10 -8.28 -14.62
C LEU A 255 -3.09 -8.85 -15.65
N ALA A 256 -2.71 -8.87 -16.93
CA ALA A 256 -3.55 -9.43 -17.97
C ALA A 256 -3.85 -10.91 -17.69
N PHE A 257 -2.83 -11.70 -17.33
CA PHE A 257 -2.96 -13.11 -17.01
C PHE A 257 -3.84 -13.37 -15.78
N TYR A 258 -3.77 -12.50 -14.77
CA TYR A 258 -4.67 -12.55 -13.62
C TYR A 258 -6.13 -12.33 -14.00
N TYR A 259 -6.39 -11.47 -15.00
CA TYR A 259 -7.75 -11.10 -15.42
C TYR A 259 -8.34 -11.99 -16.51
N ILE A 260 -7.53 -12.76 -17.27
CA ILE A 260 -8.05 -13.70 -18.28
C ILE A 260 -9.04 -14.65 -17.59
N PRO A 261 -10.34 -14.56 -17.91
CA PRO A 261 -11.31 -15.50 -17.37
C PRO A 261 -10.95 -16.87 -17.93
N LEU A 262 -10.78 -17.87 -17.06
CA LEU A 262 -10.84 -19.24 -17.55
C LEU A 262 -12.21 -19.39 -18.21
N PRO A 263 -12.31 -19.93 -19.44
CA PRO A 263 -13.57 -20.45 -19.91
C PRO A 263 -14.03 -21.46 -18.86
N SER A 264 -15.07 -21.09 -18.11
CA SER A 264 -15.77 -22.01 -17.23
C SER A 264 -16.16 -23.21 -18.09
N LYS A 265 -15.82 -24.42 -17.66
CA LYS A 265 -16.49 -25.64 -18.10
C LYS A 265 -17.98 -25.46 -17.82
N ARG A 266 -18.72 -24.84 -18.74
CA ARG A 266 -20.17 -24.98 -18.84
C ARG A 266 -20.44 -26.21 -19.69
N GLU A 267 -20.98 -27.21 -18.99
CA GLU A 267 -21.90 -28.24 -19.49
C GLU A 267 -21.30 -29.33 -20.37
N ALA A 268 -20.69 -30.32 -19.71
CA ALA A 268 -20.81 -31.70 -20.14
C ALA A 268 -21.80 -32.40 -19.20
N LYS A 269 -22.83 -33.03 -19.78
CA LYS A 269 -24.07 -33.62 -19.22
C LYS A 269 -25.23 -32.60 -19.16
N THR A 270 -26.32 -32.77 -19.89
CA THR A 270 -27.06 -34.01 -20.23
C THR A 270 -27.67 -33.96 -21.63
N ASP A 271 -27.34 -34.96 -22.46
CA ASP A 271 -28.33 -35.61 -23.33
C ASP A 271 -29.31 -36.43 -22.49
#